data_AF-A0A435XS23-F1
#
_entry.id   AF-A0A435XS23-F1
#
_cell.length_a   1.000
_cell.length_b   1.000
_cell.length_c   1.000
_cell.angle_alpha   90.00
_cell.angle_beta   90.00
_cell.angle_gamma   90.00
#
_symmetry.space_group_name_H-M   'P 1'
#
loop_
_entity.id
_entity.type
_entity.pdbx_description
1 polymer ?
#
loop_
_entity_poly.entity_id
_entity_poly.type
_entity_poly.pdbx_seq_one_letter_code
_entity_poly.pdbx_strand_id
1 'polypeptide(L)'
;MVQQISIQPSAPWLRLEVDDSDWNDAEVSSLVRWYHQMLLIRRFEEKVLDLANAGLVHGPAHASIGQEATAVGAMSVLGTGDRINGTHR
;
A
#
# COMPACT_ATOMS: atom_id res chain seq x y z
N MET A 1 5.37 -45.52 -5.77
CA MET A 1 4.01 -44.97 -5.56
C MET A 1 4.15 -43.68 -4.76
N VAL A 2 3.52 -42.59 -5.19
CA VAL A 2 3.61 -41.29 -4.49
C VAL A 2 2.67 -41.31 -3.28
N GLN A 3 3.19 -40.95 -2.11
CA GLN A 3 2.40 -40.81 -0.88
C GLN A 3 2.03 -39.34 -0.72
N GLN A 4 0.73 -39.05 -0.69
CA GLN A 4 0.23 -37.70 -0.43
C GLN A 4 0.02 -37.54 1.08
N ILE A 5 0.54 -36.45 1.65
CA ILE A 5 0.38 -36.11 3.07
C ILE A 5 -0.28 -34.74 3.15
N SER A 6 -1.44 -34.67 3.80
CA SER A 6 -2.12 -33.41 4.07
C SER A 6 -1.42 -32.69 5.22
N ILE A 7 -0.99 -31.46 4.99
CA ILE A 7 -0.47 -30.57 6.04
C ILE A 7 -1.47 -29.45 6.30
N GLN A 8 -1.45 -28.91 7.51
CA GLN A 8 -2.16 -27.69 7.86
C GLN A 8 -1.13 -26.61 8.19
N PRO A 9 -1.37 -25.35 7.78
CA PRO A 9 -0.48 -24.25 8.11
C PRO A 9 -0.46 -24.03 9.63
N SER A 10 0.72 -23.73 10.16
CA SER A 10 0.87 -23.39 11.60
C SER A 10 0.28 -22.03 11.95
N ALA A 11 0.19 -21.13 10.96
CA ALA A 11 -0.48 -19.84 11.10
C ALA A 11 -1.98 -19.99 10.78
N PRO A 12 -2.86 -19.25 11.47
CA PRO A 12 -4.28 -19.24 11.14
C PRO A 12 -4.47 -18.70 9.72
N TRP A 13 -5.18 -19.47 8.90
CA TRP A 13 -5.62 -19.01 7.58
C TRP A 13 -7.03 -18.45 7.72
N LEU A 14 -7.17 -17.18 7.39
CA LEU A 14 -8.43 -16.46 7.43
C LEU A 14 -8.78 -16.05 6.00
N ARG A 15 -10.05 -16.23 5.65
CA ARG A 15 -10.63 -15.57 4.48
C ARG A 15 -11.27 -14.28 4.97
N LEU A 16 -10.81 -13.16 4.43
CA LEU A 16 -11.44 -11.87 4.66
C LEU A 16 -12.47 -11.68 3.55
N GLU A 17 -13.71 -11.38 3.95
CA GLU A 17 -14.75 -10.89 3.06
C GLU A 17 -15.02 -9.45 3.48
N VAL A 18 -15.25 -8.60 2.49
CA VAL A 18 -15.42 -7.16 2.66
C VAL A 18 -16.70 -6.78 1.93
N ASP A 19 -17.51 -5.94 2.53
CA ASP A 19 -18.73 -5.42 1.93
C ASP A 19 -18.89 -3.92 2.19
N ASP A 20 -20.01 -3.36 1.76
CA ASP A 20 -20.23 -1.92 1.84
C ASP A 20 -20.36 -1.42 3.30
N SER A 21 -20.68 -2.29 4.26
CA SER A 21 -20.75 -1.92 5.68
C SER A 21 -19.38 -1.53 6.24
N ASP A 22 -18.29 -2.18 5.80
CA ASP A 22 -16.92 -1.84 6.22
C ASP A 22 -16.57 -0.39 5.85
N TRP A 23 -17.02 0.07 4.67
CA TRP A 23 -16.84 1.44 4.22
C TRP A 23 -17.70 2.43 4.99
N ASN A 24 -18.95 2.05 5.29
CA ASN A 24 -19.89 2.91 6.01
C ASN A 24 -19.53 3.07 7.49
N ASP A 25 -18.89 2.07 8.08
CA ASP A 25 -18.43 2.08 9.47
C ASP A 25 -17.12 2.84 9.65
N ALA A 26 -16.43 3.20 8.56
CA ALA A 26 -15.20 3.95 8.63
C ALA A 26 -15.43 5.41 9.06
N GLU A 27 -14.60 5.87 10.01
CA GLU A 27 -14.59 7.27 10.44
C GLU A 27 -14.36 8.23 9.26
N VAL A 28 -15.26 9.19 9.07
CA VAL A 28 -15.20 10.19 7.98
C VAL A 28 -13.85 10.92 7.97
N SER A 29 -13.32 11.24 9.15
CA SER A 29 -12.02 11.90 9.29
C SER A 29 -10.86 11.04 8.77
N SER A 30 -10.95 9.71 8.92
CA SER A 30 -9.97 8.76 8.38
C SER A 30 -10.09 8.67 6.86
N LEU A 31 -11.30 8.59 6.31
CA LEU A 31 -11.53 8.56 4.86
C LEU A 31 -10.95 9.80 4.16
N VAL A 32 -11.23 10.99 4.70
CA VAL A 32 -10.69 12.25 4.17
C VAL A 32 -9.16 12.27 4.25
N ARG A 33 -8.59 11.80 5.37
CA ARG A 33 -7.14 11.74 5.56
C ARG A 33 -6.48 10.79 4.55
N TRP A 34 -7.03 9.60 4.34
CA TRP A 34 -6.50 8.64 3.37
C TRP A 34 -6.57 9.16 1.95
N TYR A 35 -7.71 9.76 1.57
CA TYR A 35 -7.85 10.38 0.26
C TYR A 35 -6.82 11.50 0.04
N HIS A 36 -6.64 12.37 1.04
CA HIS A 36 -5.63 13.41 0.99
C HIS A 36 -4.20 12.85 0.84
N GLN A 37 -3.85 11.78 1.57
CA GLN A 37 -2.56 11.12 1.44
C GLN A 37 -2.35 10.51 0.05
N MET A 38 -3.38 9.87 -0.52
CA MET A 38 -3.29 9.32 -1.89
C MET A 38 -3.06 10.44 -2.92
N LEU A 39 -3.76 11.57 -2.80
CA LEU A 39 -3.54 12.72 -3.66
C LEU A 39 -2.13 13.30 -3.49
N LEU A 40 -1.64 13.42 -2.25
CA LEU A 40 -0.30 13.90 -1.99
C LEU A 40 0.76 13.03 -2.67
N ILE A 41 0.65 11.70 -2.54
CA ILE A 41 1.56 10.75 -3.20
C ILE A 41 1.48 10.93 -4.72
N ARG A 42 0.27 10.96 -5.29
CA ARG A 42 0.08 11.14 -6.74
C ARG A 42 0.75 12.42 -7.24
N ARG A 43 0.52 13.56 -6.58
CA ARG A 43 1.09 14.85 -6.98
C ARG A 43 2.61 14.89 -6.82
N PHE A 44 3.13 14.25 -5.78
CA PHE A 44 4.56 14.11 -5.60
C PHE A 44 5.18 13.32 -6.76
N GLU A 45 4.63 12.15 -7.10
CA GLU A 45 5.17 11.31 -8.17
C GLU A 45 5.05 11.96 -9.56
N GLU A 46 3.91 12.59 -9.87
CA GLU A 46 3.75 13.40 -11.09
C GLU A 46 4.84 14.46 -11.19
N LYS A 47 5.11 15.16 -10.07
CA LYS A 47 6.15 16.19 -10.05
C LYS A 47 7.56 15.63 -10.21
N VAL A 48 7.85 14.48 -9.63
CA VAL A 48 9.13 13.78 -9.80
C VAL A 48 9.34 13.41 -11.26
N LEU A 49 8.31 12.91 -11.95
CA LEU A 49 8.37 12.60 -13.38
C LEU A 49 8.59 13.85 -14.24
N ASP A 50 7.90 14.95 -13.95
CA ASP A 50 8.12 16.23 -14.64
C ASP A 50 9.58 16.69 -14.52
N LEU A 51 10.14 16.64 -13.32
CA LEU A 51 11.52 17.03 -13.06
C LEU A 51 12.53 16.06 -13.70
N ALA A 52 12.24 14.76 -13.72
CA ALA A 52 13.05 13.77 -14.41
C ALA A 52 13.08 14.02 -15.92
N ASN A 53 11.92 14.31 -16.53
CA ASN A 53 11.81 14.68 -17.95
C ASN A 53 12.56 15.97 -18.28
N ALA A 54 12.67 16.90 -17.32
CA ALA A 54 13.47 18.11 -17.44
C ALA A 54 14.99 17.89 -17.20
N GLY A 55 15.42 16.66 -16.90
CA GLY A 55 16.82 16.34 -16.59
C GLY A 55 17.28 16.83 -15.21
N LEU A 56 16.35 17.17 -14.31
CA LEU A 56 16.63 17.71 -12.98
C LEU A 56 16.67 16.63 -11.88
N VAL A 57 16.27 15.40 -12.20
CA VAL A 57 16.40 14.22 -11.33
C VAL A 57 17.45 13.29 -11.94
N HIS A 58 18.49 12.97 -11.17
CA HIS A 58 19.57 12.10 -11.62
C HIS A 58 19.28 10.64 -11.24
N GLY A 59 19.23 9.76 -12.25
CA GLY A 59 18.94 8.34 -12.08
C GLY A 59 17.50 7.95 -12.44
N PRO A 60 17.16 6.65 -12.39
CA PRO A 60 15.84 6.17 -12.75
C PRO A 60 14.77 6.66 -11.76
N ALA A 61 13.67 7.22 -12.28
CA ALA A 61 12.48 7.54 -11.51
C ALA A 61 11.38 6.50 -11.79
N HIS A 62 11.08 5.67 -10.80
CA HIS A 62 10.02 4.67 -10.87
C HIS A 62 8.81 5.15 -10.07
N ALA A 63 7.78 5.62 -10.77
CA ALA A 63 6.53 6.03 -10.14
C ALA A 63 5.62 4.83 -9.90
N SER A 64 4.91 4.83 -8.77
CA SER A 64 3.89 3.85 -8.40
C SER A 64 2.47 4.41 -8.62
N ILE A 65 2.30 5.29 -9.60
CA ILE A 65 1.03 5.93 -9.95
C ILE A 65 -0.03 4.85 -10.18
N GLY A 66 -1.13 4.93 -9.42
CA GLY A 66 -2.21 3.95 -9.40
C GLY A 66 -2.11 2.91 -8.29
N GLN A 67 -1.05 2.97 -7.46
CA GLN A 67 -0.82 2.06 -6.32
C GLN A 67 -0.82 2.81 -4.97
N GLU A 68 -1.30 4.04 -4.92
CA GLU A 68 -1.25 4.89 -3.73
C GLU A 68 -2.05 4.28 -2.57
N ALA A 69 -3.17 3.63 -2.87
CA ALA A 69 -4.02 2.96 -1.89
C ALA A 69 -3.26 1.87 -1.12
N THR A 70 -2.30 1.18 -1.77
CA THR A 70 -1.48 0.16 -1.12
C THR A 70 -0.62 0.77 -0.01
N ALA A 71 0.06 1.88 -0.32
CA ALA A 71 0.91 2.57 0.65
C ALA A 71 0.08 3.21 1.77
N VAL A 72 -1.00 3.92 1.43
CA VAL A 72 -1.87 4.59 2.41
C VAL A 72 -2.57 3.58 3.30
N GLY A 73 -3.13 2.51 2.73
CA GLY A 73 -3.79 1.45 3.47
C GLY A 73 -2.85 0.75 4.44
N ALA A 74 -1.67 0.32 3.97
CA ALA A 74 -0.68 -0.32 4.84
C ALA A 74 -0.24 0.61 5.98
N MET A 75 0.08 1.87 5.67
CA MET A 75 0.53 2.84 6.68
C MET A 75 -0.59 3.27 7.65
N SER A 76 -1.86 3.10 7.29
CA SER A 76 -2.99 3.53 8.13
C SER A 76 -3.17 2.71 9.41
N VAL A 77 -2.64 1.49 9.43
CA VAL A 77 -2.79 0.53 10.53
C VAL A 77 -1.50 0.30 11.33
N LEU A 78 -0.37 0.84 10.85
CA LEU A 78 0.90 0.74 11.55
C LEU A 78 1.00 1.78 12.67
N GLY A 79 1.52 1.35 13.82
CA GLY A 79 1.89 2.18 14.95
C GLY A 79 3.40 2.43 15.02
N THR A 80 3.82 3.24 15.98
CA THR A 80 5.24 3.62 16.18
C THR A 80 6.15 2.46 16.59
N GLY A 81 5.56 1.35 17.06
CA GLY A 81 6.30 0.14 17.43
C GLY A 81 6.53 -0.81 16.24
N ASP A 82 5.81 -0.62 15.13
CA ASP A 82 5.91 -1.49 13.98
C ASP A 82 7.18 -1.21 13.18
N ARG A 83 7.71 -2.26 12.54
CA ARG A 83 8.93 -2.18 11.73
C ARG A 83 8.60 -2.45 10.28
N ILE A 84 9.11 -1.59 9.41
CA ILE A 84 9.00 -1.73 7.96
C ILE A 84 10.36 -2.16 7.43
N ASN A 85 10.37 -3.19 6.60
CA ASN A 85 11.55 -3.62 5.84
C ASN A 85 11.19 -3.60 4.36
N GLY A 86 12.10 -3.07 3.54
CA GLY A 86 12.04 -3.18 2.09
C GLY A 86 13.35 -3.75 1.55
N THR A 87 13.25 -4.60 0.55
CA THR A 87 14.42 -5.01 -0.25
C THR A 87 14.53 -4.12 -1.48
N HIS A 88 15.76 -3.83 -1.91
CA HIS A 88 15.96 -3.41 -3.29
C HIS A 88 15.69 -4.60 -4.20
N ARG A 89 14.97 -4.38 -5.30
CA ARG A 89 14.90 -5.32 -6.41
C ARG A 89 16.02 -5.00 -7.39
#